data_AF-A0A6G1RC93-F1
#
_entry.id   AF-A0A6G1RC93-F1
#
_cell.length_a   1.000
_cell.length_b   1.000
_cell.length_c   1.000
_cell.angle_alpha   90.00
_cell.angle_beta   90.00
_cell.angle_gamma   90.00
#
_symmetry.space_group_name_H-M   'P 1'
#
loop_
_entity.id
_entity.type
_entity.pdbx_description
1 polymer ?
#
loop_
_entity_poly.entity_id
_entity_poly.type
_entity_poly.pdbx_seq_one_letter_code
_entity_poly.pdbx_strand_id
1 'polypeptide(L)'
;FNWAMDEEALNSSNPGAEFGLKLILDISQQDYIPYLSSAAGARLMLHQQKSFPFLKDQGIYAMAGTETSIGVLVDELERMGYPYSDCTMNGSDVPVKNL
;
A
#
# COMPACT_ATOMS: atom_id res chain seq x y z
N PHE A 1 4.36 -7.00 3.62
CA PHE A 1 3.62 -8.25 3.39
C PHE A 1 3.36 -8.40 1.89
N ASN A 2 3.39 -9.63 1.34
CA ASN A 2 3.01 -9.95 -0.05
C ASN A 2 3.60 -9.03 -1.16
N TRP A 3 4.88 -8.64 -1.06
CA TRP A 3 5.53 -7.73 -2.01
C TRP A 3 5.94 -8.42 -3.35
N ALA A 4 6.14 -9.74 -3.32
CA ALA A 4 6.78 -10.56 -4.36
C ALA A 4 8.23 -10.13 -4.69
N MET A 5 9.11 -10.20 -3.67
CA MET A 5 10.57 -10.27 -3.91
C MET A 5 10.96 -11.70 -4.34
N ASP A 6 10.77 -12.66 -3.42
CA ASP A 6 11.35 -14.02 -3.51
C ASP A 6 10.29 -15.15 -3.48
N GLU A 7 9.03 -14.83 -3.22
CA GLU A 7 7.92 -15.78 -3.04
C GLU A 7 6.76 -15.52 -4.02
N GLU A 8 5.92 -16.54 -4.25
CA GLU A 8 4.71 -16.41 -5.07
C GLU A 8 3.67 -15.45 -4.44
N ALA A 9 2.83 -14.86 -5.28
CA ALA A 9 1.82 -13.91 -4.86
C ALA A 9 0.69 -14.57 -4.05
N LEU A 10 0.45 -14.08 -2.83
CA LEU A 10 -0.69 -14.50 -2.02
C LEU A 10 -1.97 -13.84 -2.55
N ASN A 11 -2.87 -14.65 -3.10
CA ASN A 11 -4.17 -14.22 -3.63
C ASN A 11 -5.29 -14.54 -2.64
N SER A 12 -6.32 -13.69 -2.57
CA SER A 12 -7.56 -14.00 -1.82
C SER A 12 -8.65 -14.47 -2.76
N SER A 13 -9.18 -15.68 -2.51
CA SER A 13 -10.21 -16.31 -3.33
C SER A 13 -11.65 -16.02 -2.88
N ASN A 14 -11.83 -15.40 -1.70
CA ASN A 14 -13.16 -15.16 -1.10
C ASN A 14 -13.22 -13.74 -0.51
N PRO A 15 -14.23 -12.93 -0.83
CA PRO A 15 -14.41 -11.62 -0.20
C PRO A 15 -14.95 -11.74 1.23
N GLY A 16 -14.58 -10.80 2.09
CA GLY A 16 -15.10 -10.67 3.46
C GLY A 16 -14.01 -10.62 4.53
N ALA A 17 -14.32 -10.04 5.70
CA ALA A 17 -13.36 -9.82 6.77
C ALA A 17 -12.72 -11.11 7.33
N GLU A 18 -13.43 -12.25 7.27
CA GLU A 18 -12.92 -13.56 7.69
C GLU A 18 -11.88 -14.17 6.72
N PHE A 19 -11.86 -13.74 5.46
CA PHE A 19 -10.99 -14.27 4.40
C PHE A 19 -9.94 -13.25 3.92
N GLY A 20 -9.88 -12.09 4.59
CA GLY A 20 -8.89 -11.04 4.35
C GLY A 20 -7.69 -11.13 5.30
N LEU A 21 -6.81 -10.12 5.23
CA LEU A 21 -5.66 -10.00 6.12
C LEU A 21 -6.10 -9.49 7.50
N LYS A 22 -6.02 -10.35 8.52
CA LYS A 22 -6.22 -9.99 9.92
C LYS A 22 -4.86 -9.69 10.59
N LEU A 23 -4.74 -8.54 11.23
CA LEU A 23 -3.55 -8.11 11.96
C LEU A 23 -3.92 -7.71 13.39
N ILE A 24 -3.10 -8.10 14.36
CA ILE A 24 -3.06 -7.50 15.70
C ILE A 24 -1.70 -6.82 15.80
N LEU A 25 -1.70 -5.52 16.08
CA LEU A 25 -0.49 -4.70 16.16
C LEU A 25 -0.30 -4.24 17.60
N ASP A 26 0.85 -4.55 18.17
CA ASP A 26 1.28 -3.96 19.43
C ASP A 26 1.85 -2.56 19.17
N ILE A 27 1.45 -1.58 19.99
CA ILE A 27 1.76 -0.16 19.82
C ILE A 27 2.16 0.39 21.19
N SER A 28 3.44 0.22 21.53
CA SER A 28 4.03 0.82 22.73
C SER A 28 3.96 2.35 22.65
N GLN A 29 3.08 2.96 23.44
CA GLN A 29 2.95 4.42 23.54
C GLN A 29 4.11 5.06 24.31
N GLN A 30 4.93 4.26 25.02
CA GLN A 30 6.04 4.77 25.83
C GLN A 30 7.26 5.15 24.99
N ASP A 31 7.42 4.56 23.81
CA ASP A 31 8.55 4.81 22.89
C ASP A 31 8.32 6.03 21.97
N TYR A 32 7.20 6.73 22.12
CA TYR A 32 6.84 7.89 21.29
C TYR A 32 7.58 9.15 21.75
N ILE A 33 8.38 9.73 20.85
CA ILE A 33 9.09 11.00 21.08
C ILE A 33 8.08 12.17 21.09
N PRO A 34 7.84 12.87 22.22
CA PRO A 34 6.71 13.79 22.41
C PRO A 34 6.66 15.06 21.52
N TYR A 35 7.65 15.25 20.66
CA TYR A 35 7.78 16.39 19.74
C TYR A 35 7.91 15.98 18.26
N LEU A 36 7.98 14.68 17.96
CA LEU A 36 8.11 14.15 16.60
C LEU A 36 6.83 13.44 16.14
N SER A 37 6.09 12.81 17.06
CA SER A 37 4.79 12.21 16.78
C SER A 37 3.75 12.69 17.79
N SER A 38 2.62 13.19 17.28
CA SER A 38 1.51 13.73 18.07
C SER A 38 0.35 12.74 18.28
N ALA A 39 0.43 11.54 17.72
CA ALA A 39 -0.61 10.51 17.81
C ALA A 39 -0.02 9.10 17.80
N ALA A 40 -0.53 8.22 18.67
CA ALA A 40 -0.18 6.80 18.67
C ALA A 40 -1.10 5.98 17.76
N GLY A 41 -0.51 5.14 16.92
CA GLY A 41 -1.23 4.35 15.93
C GLY A 41 -0.31 3.57 15.00
N ALA A 42 -0.88 3.00 13.96
CA ALA A 42 -0.15 2.37 12.86
C ALA A 42 -0.42 3.13 11.54
N ARG A 43 0.54 3.11 10.62
CA ARG A 43 0.35 3.59 9.24
C ARG A 43 0.44 2.42 8.26
N LEU A 44 -0.59 2.28 7.43
CA LEU A 44 -0.81 1.15 6.53
C LEU A 44 -0.93 1.68 5.08
N MET A 45 -0.45 0.93 4.10
CA MET A 45 -0.59 1.28 2.69
C MET A 45 -0.90 0.03 1.87
N LEU A 46 -1.95 0.10 1.06
CA LEU A 46 -2.19 -0.84 -0.03
C LEU A 46 -1.50 -0.29 -1.28
N HIS A 47 -0.77 -1.16 -1.97
CA HIS A 47 -0.04 -0.87 -3.20
C HIS A 47 0.10 -2.16 -4.01
N GLN A 48 0.46 -2.07 -5.29
CA GLN A 48 0.70 -3.24 -6.13
C GLN A 48 2.01 -3.94 -5.76
N GLN A 49 2.18 -5.20 -6.16
CA GLN A 49 3.46 -5.89 -6.00
C GLN A 49 4.55 -5.15 -6.79
N LYS A 50 5.77 -5.10 -6.23
CA LYS A 50 6.93 -4.43 -6.83
C LYS A 50 6.79 -2.91 -7.07
N SER A 51 5.70 -2.25 -6.66
CA SER A 51 5.50 -0.80 -6.77
C SER A 51 5.89 -0.06 -5.48
N PHE A 52 6.71 1.01 -5.57
CA PHE A 52 7.27 1.69 -4.39
C PHE A 52 6.20 2.20 -3.40
N PRO A 53 6.33 1.92 -2.08
CA PRO A 53 5.32 2.28 -1.10
C PRO A 53 5.52 3.73 -0.65
N PHE A 54 4.84 4.67 -1.31
CA PHE A 54 4.77 6.08 -0.92
C PHE A 54 3.92 6.31 0.35
N LEU A 55 4.25 5.56 1.42
CA LEU A 55 3.66 5.62 2.76
C LEU A 55 3.52 7.07 3.22
N LYS A 56 4.54 7.89 2.95
CA LYS A 56 4.58 9.36 3.06
C LYS A 56 3.24 10.03 2.73
N ASP A 57 2.70 9.76 1.54
CA ASP A 57 1.57 10.48 0.94
C ASP A 57 0.27 9.67 0.93
N GLN A 58 0.36 8.35 0.70
CA GLN A 58 -0.80 7.47 0.48
C GLN A 58 -1.13 6.56 1.67
N GLY A 59 -0.33 6.57 2.74
CA GLY A 59 -0.55 5.72 3.91
C GLY A 59 -1.75 6.15 4.76
N ILE A 60 -2.68 5.22 4.96
CA ILE A 60 -3.85 5.26 5.85
C ILE A 60 -3.40 5.15 7.31
N TYR A 61 -4.07 5.84 8.23
CA TYR A 61 -3.80 5.76 9.67
C TYR A 61 -4.83 4.87 10.38
N ALA A 62 -4.37 3.97 11.24
CA ALA A 62 -5.19 3.17 12.16
C ALA A 62 -4.87 3.57 13.61
N MET A 63 -5.90 3.79 14.42
CA MET A 63 -5.76 4.30 15.80
C MET A 63 -5.47 3.16 16.79
N ALA A 64 -4.57 3.41 17.75
CA ALA A 64 -4.28 2.45 18.80
C ALA A 64 -5.49 2.23 19.73
N GLY A 65 -5.74 0.99 20.14
CA GLY A 65 -6.83 0.63 21.05
C GLY A 65 -8.21 0.45 20.39
N THR A 66 -8.31 0.56 19.07
CA THR A 66 -9.56 0.36 18.30
C THR A 66 -9.34 -0.59 17.11
N GLU A 67 -10.32 -1.45 16.82
CA GLU A 67 -10.34 -2.20 15.56
C GLU A 67 -10.55 -1.23 14.38
N THR A 68 -9.87 -1.46 13.26
CA THR A 68 -10.01 -0.66 12.03
C THR A 68 -10.16 -1.60 10.84
N SER A 69 -11.39 -1.78 10.37
CA SER A 69 -11.73 -2.67 9.24
C SER A 69 -11.62 -1.91 7.91
N ILE A 70 -10.69 -2.32 7.03
CA ILE A 70 -10.46 -1.67 5.73
C ILE A 70 -11.03 -2.54 4.61
N GLY A 71 -12.12 -2.06 3.97
CA GLY A 71 -12.63 -2.63 2.72
C GLY A 71 -11.79 -2.18 1.53
N VAL A 72 -11.54 -3.07 0.57
CA VAL A 72 -10.74 -2.80 -0.63
C VAL A 72 -11.57 -3.11 -1.87
N LEU A 73 -11.60 -2.17 -2.80
CA LEU A 73 -12.07 -2.36 -4.18
C LEU A 73 -10.85 -2.20 -5.10
N VAL A 74 -10.70 -3.10 -6.07
CA VAL A 74 -9.71 -2.99 -7.14
C VAL A 74 -10.42 -2.45 -8.38
N ASP A 75 -9.84 -1.42 -8.99
CA ASP A 75 -10.23 -0.83 -10.26
C ASP A 75 -8.98 -0.71 -11.12
N GLU A 76 -9.08 -0.99 -12.42
CA GLU A 76 -7.93 -1.14 -13.32
C GLU A 76 -8.25 -0.51 -14.69
N LEU A 77 -7.28 0.27 -15.20
CA LEU A 77 -7.48 1.11 -16.38
C LEU A 77 -6.29 1.01 -17.33
N GLU A 78 -6.39 0.11 -18.30
CA GLU A 78 -5.47 0.04 -19.43
C GLU A 78 -5.72 1.18 -20.43
N ARG A 79 -4.64 1.68 -21.04
CA ARG A 79 -4.69 2.65 -22.15
C ARG A 79 -3.72 2.25 -23.24
N MET A 80 -4.14 2.33 -24.50
CA MET A 80 -3.23 2.17 -25.63
C MET A 80 -2.27 3.37 -25.72
N GLY A 81 -0.97 3.10 -25.82
CA GLY A 81 0.05 4.11 -26.10
C GLY A 81 0.00 4.60 -27.56
N TYR A 82 1.14 5.08 -28.08
CA TYR A 82 1.24 5.67 -29.41
C TYR A 82 0.72 4.71 -30.50
N PRO A 83 -0.10 5.17 -31.48
CA PRO A 83 -0.47 6.56 -31.78
C PRO A 83 -1.74 7.07 -31.05
N TYR A 84 -2.29 6.33 -30.09
CA TYR A 84 -3.59 6.64 -29.47
C TYR A 84 -3.48 7.47 -28.19
N SER A 85 -2.35 7.41 -27.49
CA SER A 85 -1.99 8.32 -26.40
C SER A 85 -0.49 8.35 -26.14
N ASP A 86 -0.02 9.33 -25.38
CA ASP A 86 1.38 9.43 -24.92
C ASP A 86 1.66 8.55 -23.66
N CYS A 87 0.87 7.50 -23.42
CA CYS A 87 1.10 6.57 -22.31
C CYS A 87 2.28 5.63 -22.58
N THR A 88 3.36 5.81 -21.81
CA THR A 88 4.48 4.87 -21.71
C THR A 88 4.12 3.64 -20.86
N MET A 89 4.69 2.48 -21.20
CA MET A 89 4.50 1.22 -20.47
C MET A 89 5.60 0.93 -19.45
N ASN A 90 6.78 1.54 -19.60
CA ASN A 90 7.96 1.26 -18.79
C ASN A 90 8.90 2.47 -18.57
N GLY A 91 8.56 3.64 -19.11
CA GLY A 91 9.34 4.87 -18.98
C GLY A 91 10.63 4.94 -19.82
N SER A 92 10.89 4.00 -20.74
CA SER A 92 12.14 3.99 -21.53
C SER A 92 12.26 5.13 -22.56
N ASP A 93 11.13 5.76 -22.87
CA ASP A 93 10.94 6.96 -23.69
C ASP A 93 11.00 8.28 -22.89
N VAL A 94 10.99 8.21 -21.56
CA VAL A 94 11.03 9.38 -20.67
C VAL A 94 12.48 9.73 -20.33
N PRO A 95 12.93 11.00 -20.45
CA PRO A 95 14.32 11.41 -20.17
C PRO A 95 14.66 11.49 -18.66
N VAL A 96 13.92 10.78 -17.81
CA VAL A 96 14.09 10.74 -16.35
C VAL A 96 14.63 9.36 -15.95
N LYS A 97 15.77 9.33 -15.27
CA LYS A 97 16.31 8.08 -14.72
C LYS A 97 15.55 7.69 -13.45
N ASN A 98 15.10 6.45 -13.38
CA ASN A 98 14.82 5.81 -12.09
C ASN A 98 16.12 5.74 -11.27
N LEU A 99 15.98 5.90 -9.95
CA LEU A 99 17.07 5.93 -8.96
C LEU A 99 17.17 4.60 -8.21
#